data_AF-H0HQ73-F1
#
_entry.id   AF-H0HQ73-F1
#
_cell.length_a   1.000
_cell.length_b   1.000
_cell.length_c   1.000
_cell.angle_alpha   90.00
_cell.angle_beta   90.00
_cell.angle_gamma   90.00
#
_symmetry.space_group_name_H-M   'P 1'
#
loop_
_entity.id
_entity.type
_entity.pdbx_description
1 polymer ?
#
loop_
_entity_poly.entity_id
_entity_poly.type
_entity_poly.pdbx_seq_one_letter_code
_entity_poly.pdbx_strand_id
1 'polypeptide(L)'
;MHSTNLATAPLEQLNYAPKVFDLSKITLREFNQALHEVADASSESNWKVLNPKGSHAVAAGAQHPISIDVQGSVGYYCGGMNSEAQITVHGSAGPGVGENMMSGSIVVKGDASQYAGATGRGGG
;
A
#
# COMPACT_ATOMS: atom_id res chain seq x y z
N MET A 1 41.44 24.90 7.23
CA MET A 1 40.46 25.83 6.63
C MET A 1 40.47 25.57 5.13
N HIS A 2 39.44 25.14 4.42
CA HIS A 2 38.06 24.81 4.75
C HIS A 2 37.58 23.84 3.66
N SER A 3 36.94 22.76 4.11
CA SER A 3 35.75 22.13 3.53
C SER A 3 35.71 21.82 2.03
N THR A 4 35.99 20.55 1.71
CA THR A 4 35.46 19.89 0.52
C THR A 4 33.94 19.84 0.62
N ASN A 5 33.23 20.64 -0.17
CA ASN A 5 31.80 20.50 -0.35
C ASN A 5 31.53 19.20 -1.11
N LEU A 6 31.22 18.13 -0.37
CA LEU A 6 30.47 17.01 -0.90
C LEU A 6 29.05 17.53 -1.16
N ALA A 7 28.81 17.99 -2.39
CA ALA A 7 27.46 18.13 -2.89
C ALA A 7 26.82 16.74 -2.85
N THR A 8 25.99 16.49 -1.83
CA THR A 8 25.06 15.38 -1.83
C THR A 8 24.16 15.58 -3.05
N ALA A 9 24.43 14.85 -4.12
CA ALA A 9 23.50 14.72 -5.24
C ALA A 9 22.12 14.40 -4.65
N PRO A 10 21.02 15.03 -5.12
CA PRO A 10 19.70 14.55 -4.76
C PRO A 10 19.66 13.09 -5.20
N LEU A 11 19.41 12.18 -4.25
CA LEU A 11 19.19 10.77 -4.53
C LEU A 11 18.26 10.68 -5.74
N GLU A 12 18.71 9.97 -6.76
CA GLU A 12 18.00 9.72 -8.00
C GLU A 12 16.55 9.33 -7.71
N GLN A 13 15.67 10.31 -7.73
CA GLN A 13 14.23 10.13 -7.87
C GLN A 13 14.00 9.87 -9.36
N LEU A 14 14.53 8.74 -9.84
CA LEU A 14 14.26 8.27 -11.19
C LEU A 14 12.74 8.08 -11.28
N ASN A 15 12.13 8.92 -12.10
CA ASN A 15 10.72 9.02 -12.38
C ASN A 15 10.03 7.64 -12.42
N TYR A 16 9.07 7.45 -11.51
CA TYR A 16 7.67 7.32 -11.92
C TYR A 16 6.82 8.08 -10.91
N ALA A 17 6.11 9.11 -11.36
CA ALA A 17 5.06 9.69 -10.56
C ALA A 17 4.08 8.57 -10.19
N PRO A 18 3.64 8.45 -8.93
CA PRO A 18 2.83 7.31 -8.52
C PRO A 18 1.53 7.29 -9.30
N LYS A 19 1.04 6.10 -9.63
CA LYS A 19 -0.31 5.92 -10.18
C LYS A 19 -1.32 6.27 -9.09
N VAL A 20 -2.11 7.32 -9.31
CA VAL A 20 -3.01 7.86 -8.28
C VAL A 20 -4.44 7.35 -8.48
N PHE A 21 -5.00 6.76 -7.43
CA PHE A 21 -6.38 6.33 -7.34
C PHE A 21 -7.10 7.14 -6.26
N ASP A 22 -8.09 7.95 -6.66
CA ASP A 22 -8.87 8.78 -5.73
C ASP A 22 -10.24 8.16 -5.49
N LEU A 23 -10.44 7.55 -4.32
CA LEU A 23 -11.68 6.85 -3.96
C LEU A 23 -12.86 7.81 -3.68
N SER A 24 -12.67 9.13 -3.86
CA SER A 24 -13.78 10.06 -3.98
C SER A 24 -14.33 10.18 -5.42
N LYS A 25 -13.60 9.68 -6.42
CA LYS A 25 -13.90 9.79 -7.85
C LYS A 25 -14.11 8.45 -8.54
N ILE A 26 -13.39 7.43 -8.11
CA ILE A 26 -13.56 6.05 -8.54
C ILE A 26 -14.08 5.19 -7.39
N THR A 27 -14.58 4.01 -7.71
CA THR A 27 -14.98 3.03 -6.72
C THR A 27 -13.78 2.23 -6.19
N LEU A 28 -13.94 1.73 -4.97
CA LEU A 28 -12.99 0.76 -4.39
C LEU A 28 -12.81 -0.48 -5.27
N ARG A 29 -13.89 -0.94 -5.91
CA ARG A 29 -13.85 -2.13 -6.76
C ARG A 29 -12.96 -1.90 -7.97
N GLU A 30 -13.05 -0.73 -8.61
CA GLU A 30 -12.18 -0.38 -9.74
C GLU A 30 -10.71 -0.32 -9.31
N PHE A 31 -10.43 0.23 -8.12
CA PHE A 31 -9.07 0.21 -7.57
C PHE A 31 -8.54 -1.21 -7.34
N ASN A 32 -9.30 -2.06 -6.66
CA ASN A 32 -8.87 -3.44 -6.40
C ASN A 32 -8.76 -4.26 -7.69
N GLN A 33 -9.66 -4.03 -8.65
CA GLN A 33 -9.59 -4.66 -9.97
C GLN A 33 -8.29 -4.28 -10.70
N ALA A 34 -7.88 -3.01 -10.63
CA ALA A 34 -6.63 -2.56 -11.23
C ALA A 34 -5.41 -3.31 -10.68
N LEU A 35 -5.41 -3.71 -9.40
CA LEU A 35 -4.32 -4.50 -8.81
C LEU A 35 -4.13 -5.86 -9.48
N HIS A 36 -5.21 -6.47 -9.98
CA HIS A 36 -5.18 -7.75 -10.70
C HIS A 36 -4.84 -7.60 -12.19
N GLU A 37 -4.89 -6.38 -12.72
CA GLU A 37 -4.65 -6.08 -14.14
C GLU A 37 -3.21 -5.64 -14.41
N VAL A 38 -2.35 -5.66 -13.38
CA VAL A 38 -0.94 -5.30 -13.53
C VAL A 38 -0.22 -6.33 -14.39
N ALA A 39 0.16 -5.93 -15.59
CA ALA A 39 0.91 -6.79 -16.52
C ALA A 39 2.42 -6.81 -16.23
N ASP A 40 2.97 -5.69 -15.77
CA ASP A 40 4.39 -5.55 -15.43
C ASP A 40 4.55 -4.64 -14.20
N ALA A 41 4.82 -5.27 -13.05
CA ALA A 41 5.00 -4.58 -11.78
C ALA A 41 6.25 -3.69 -11.75
N SER A 42 7.24 -3.91 -12.61
CA SER A 42 8.46 -3.09 -12.65
C SER A 42 8.18 -1.69 -13.20
N SER A 43 7.21 -1.58 -14.12
CA SER A 43 6.78 -0.33 -14.75
C SER A 43 5.70 0.43 -13.95
N GLU A 44 4.90 -0.26 -13.14
CA GLU A 44 3.84 0.31 -12.31
C GLU A 44 4.04 0.03 -10.82
N SER A 45 5.28 0.18 -10.32
CA SER A 45 5.66 -0.24 -8.96
C SER A 45 5.19 0.67 -7.83
N ASN A 46 4.74 1.91 -8.10
CA ASN A 46 4.40 2.89 -7.05
C ASN A 46 2.98 3.45 -7.22
N TRP A 47 2.10 3.15 -6.28
CA TRP A 47 0.68 3.48 -6.31
C TRP A 47 0.30 4.31 -5.10
N LYS A 48 -0.61 5.28 -5.30
CA LYS A 48 -1.11 6.14 -4.24
C LYS A 48 -2.63 6.14 -4.20
N VAL A 49 -3.20 5.81 -3.06
CA VAL A 49 -4.66 5.82 -2.83
C VAL A 49 -5.02 7.05 -2.02
N LEU A 50 -5.93 7.87 -2.54
CA LEU A 50 -6.43 9.07 -1.87
C LEU A 50 -7.86 8.88 -1.40
N ASN A 51 -8.21 9.59 -0.32
CA ASN A 51 -9.56 9.67 0.21
C ASN A 51 -10.23 8.29 0.46
N PRO A 52 -9.58 7.36 1.19
CA PRO A 52 -10.13 6.04 1.43
C PRO A 52 -11.42 6.05 2.26
N LYS A 53 -11.66 7.13 3.04
CA LYS A 53 -12.91 7.36 3.79
C LYS A 53 -13.34 6.17 4.67
N GLY A 54 -12.38 5.41 5.23
CA GLY A 54 -12.68 4.22 6.03
C GLY A 54 -13.21 3.03 5.23
N SER A 55 -13.02 3.01 3.90
CA SER A 55 -13.44 1.90 3.05
C SER A 55 -12.85 0.57 3.51
N HIS A 56 -13.67 -0.47 3.45
CA HIS A 56 -13.26 -1.84 3.73
C HIS A 56 -12.46 -2.42 2.56
N ALA A 57 -11.69 -3.48 2.79
CA ALA A 57 -11.01 -4.26 1.75
C ALA A 57 -10.12 -3.43 0.80
N VAL A 58 -9.58 -2.31 1.26
CA VAL A 58 -8.61 -1.51 0.48
C VAL A 58 -7.38 -2.36 0.21
N ALA A 59 -6.97 -2.44 -1.06
CA ALA A 59 -5.82 -3.21 -1.52
C ALA A 59 -5.92 -4.71 -1.24
N ALA A 60 -7.13 -5.24 -1.11
CA ALA A 60 -7.35 -6.67 -0.98
C ALA A 60 -7.05 -7.39 -2.29
N GLY A 61 -6.40 -8.54 -2.20
CA GLY A 61 -6.03 -9.36 -3.35
C GLY A 61 -4.84 -8.84 -4.16
N ALA A 62 -4.03 -7.91 -3.62
CA ALA A 62 -2.79 -7.49 -4.28
C ALA A 62 -1.85 -8.70 -4.45
N GLN A 63 -1.35 -8.94 -5.66
CA GLN A 63 -0.59 -10.15 -6.04
C GLN A 63 0.79 -9.85 -6.65
N HIS A 64 1.18 -8.59 -6.69
CA HIS A 64 2.38 -8.13 -7.39
C HIS A 64 3.25 -7.28 -6.45
N PRO A 65 4.58 -7.19 -6.71
CA PRO A 65 5.51 -6.45 -5.86
C PRO A 65 5.41 -4.94 -6.08
N ILE A 66 4.26 -4.38 -5.73
CA ILE A 66 3.90 -2.96 -5.87
C ILE A 66 3.87 -2.32 -4.48
N SER A 67 4.38 -1.09 -4.39
CA SER A 67 4.24 -0.22 -3.24
C SER A 67 2.93 0.56 -3.31
N ILE A 68 2.08 0.44 -2.29
CA ILE A 68 0.76 1.08 -2.22
C ILE A 68 0.72 2.01 -1.00
N ASP A 69 0.71 3.32 -1.27
CA ASP A 69 0.60 4.37 -0.25
C ASP A 69 -0.85 4.83 -0.08
N VAL A 70 -1.51 4.42 1.00
CA VAL A 70 -2.88 4.79 1.33
C VAL A 70 -2.92 6.03 2.21
N GLN A 71 -3.42 7.14 1.66
CA GLN A 71 -3.51 8.44 2.32
C GLN A 71 -4.82 8.59 3.08
N GLY A 72 -4.85 8.05 4.30
CA GLY A 72 -5.96 8.15 5.24
C GLY A 72 -6.34 6.81 5.88
N SER A 73 -7.36 6.84 6.73
CA SER A 73 -7.82 5.66 7.45
C SER A 73 -8.63 4.69 6.57
N VAL A 74 -8.49 3.40 6.85
CA VAL A 74 -9.15 2.29 6.17
C VAL A 74 -9.99 1.48 7.15
N GLY A 75 -11.01 0.80 6.64
CA GLY A 75 -11.89 -0.08 7.41
C GLY A 75 -11.34 -1.51 7.50
N TYR A 76 -12.25 -2.47 7.72
CA TYR A 76 -11.95 -3.90 7.79
C TYR A 76 -11.17 -4.45 6.59
N TYR A 77 -10.35 -5.47 6.80
CA TYR A 77 -9.75 -6.31 5.75
C TYR A 77 -8.81 -5.59 4.76
N CYS A 78 -8.22 -4.46 5.16
CA CYS A 78 -7.19 -3.81 4.34
C CYS A 78 -6.03 -4.76 4.06
N GLY A 79 -5.65 -4.91 2.80
CA GLY A 79 -4.59 -5.82 2.36
C GLY A 79 -4.90 -7.30 2.60
N GLY A 80 -6.17 -7.67 2.76
CA GLY A 80 -6.55 -9.08 2.85
C GLY A 80 -6.11 -9.84 1.59
N MET A 81 -5.65 -11.08 1.74
CA MET A 81 -5.11 -11.89 0.66
C MET A 81 -3.91 -11.27 -0.08
N ASN A 82 -3.16 -10.37 0.56
CA ASN A 82 -1.95 -9.79 -0.02
C ASN A 82 -0.88 -10.86 -0.30
N SER A 83 -0.27 -10.78 -1.48
CA SER A 83 0.86 -11.58 -1.95
C SER A 83 1.81 -10.62 -2.64
N GLU A 84 3.01 -10.44 -2.08
CA GLU A 84 4.13 -9.62 -2.57
C GLU A 84 4.03 -8.10 -2.38
N ALA A 85 2.83 -7.50 -2.30
CA ALA A 85 2.70 -6.05 -2.23
C ALA A 85 3.15 -5.47 -0.88
N GLN A 86 3.59 -4.20 -0.93
CA GLN A 86 4.03 -3.42 0.23
C GLN A 86 3.02 -2.30 0.45
N ILE A 87 2.20 -2.41 1.49
CA ILE A 87 1.09 -1.48 1.73
C ILE A 87 1.44 -0.58 2.93
N THR A 88 1.40 0.73 2.76
CA THR A 88 1.53 1.69 3.86
C THR A 88 0.25 2.48 4.04
N VAL A 89 -0.37 2.36 5.21
CA VAL A 89 -1.57 3.12 5.60
C VAL A 89 -1.16 4.32 6.45
N HIS A 90 -1.31 5.53 5.91
CA HIS A 90 -1.07 6.80 6.60
C HIS A 90 -2.32 7.24 7.38
N GLY A 91 -2.84 6.33 8.20
CA GLY A 91 -4.06 6.50 9.01
C GLY A 91 -4.29 5.26 9.88
N SER A 92 -5.47 5.17 10.50
CA SER A 92 -5.87 3.99 11.28
C SER A 92 -6.43 2.90 10.39
N ALA A 93 -6.38 1.65 10.85
CA ALA A 93 -6.89 0.50 10.12
C ALA A 93 -7.85 -0.35 10.99
N GLY A 94 -8.99 -0.71 10.41
CA GLY A 94 -9.99 -1.56 11.04
C GLY A 94 -9.54 -3.03 11.20
N PRO A 95 -10.36 -3.88 11.83
CA PRO A 95 -10.06 -5.30 12.03
C PRO A 95 -9.74 -6.09 10.76
N GLY A 96 -8.94 -7.15 10.88
CA GLY A 96 -8.65 -8.06 9.77
C GLY A 96 -7.61 -7.52 8.77
N VAL A 97 -6.81 -6.52 9.15
CA VAL A 97 -5.69 -6.06 8.32
C VAL A 97 -4.75 -7.22 8.02
N GLY A 98 -4.47 -7.44 6.74
CA GLY A 98 -3.63 -8.53 6.26
C GLY A 98 -4.22 -9.92 6.50
N GLU A 99 -5.54 -10.05 6.66
CA GLU A 99 -6.16 -11.37 6.81
C GLU A 99 -5.82 -12.26 5.61
N ASN A 100 -5.39 -13.49 5.89
CA ASN A 100 -4.98 -14.48 4.89
C ASN A 100 -3.90 -13.94 3.95
N MET A 101 -2.99 -13.10 4.44
CA MET A 101 -1.83 -12.65 3.67
C MET A 101 -0.84 -13.80 3.46
N MET A 102 -0.37 -13.93 2.22
CA MET A 102 0.58 -14.95 1.76
C MET A 102 2.03 -14.46 1.86
N SER A 103 2.29 -13.21 1.45
CA SER A 103 3.61 -12.57 1.49
C SER A 103 3.48 -11.06 1.31
N GLY A 104 4.59 -10.31 1.40
CA GLY A 104 4.63 -8.84 1.29
C GLY A 104 4.72 -8.16 2.66
N SER A 105 4.27 -6.90 2.76
CA SER A 105 4.19 -6.18 4.04
C SER A 105 3.01 -5.23 4.13
N ILE A 106 2.50 -5.00 5.34
CA ILE A 106 1.52 -3.95 5.63
C ILE A 106 2.00 -3.15 6.84
N VAL A 107 2.14 -1.85 6.68
CA VAL A 107 2.53 -0.91 7.74
C VAL A 107 1.38 0.06 7.99
N VAL A 108 0.87 0.11 9.22
CA VAL A 108 -0.14 1.07 9.65
C VAL A 108 0.53 2.12 10.52
N LYS A 109 0.46 3.40 10.11
CA LYS A 109 1.08 4.52 10.84
C LYS A 109 0.19 5.10 11.93
N GLY A 110 -1.12 4.89 11.85
CA GLY A 110 -2.07 5.22 12.92
C GLY A 110 -2.37 4.01 13.79
N ASP A 111 -3.55 4.01 14.42
CA ASP A 111 -3.99 2.89 15.24
C ASP A 111 -4.46 1.72 14.37
N ALA A 112 -3.85 0.56 14.55
CA ALA A 112 -4.45 -0.68 14.07
C ALA A 112 -5.36 -1.21 15.19
N SER A 113 -6.65 -1.29 14.92
CA SER A 113 -7.63 -1.84 15.88
C SER A 113 -7.27 -3.26 16.33
N GLN A 114 -7.97 -3.79 17.34
CA GLN A 114 -7.60 -4.96 18.18
C GLN A 114 -7.40 -6.33 17.47
N TYR A 115 -7.29 -6.37 16.14
CA TYR A 115 -7.07 -7.56 15.30
C TYR A 115 -6.05 -7.35 14.18
N ALA A 116 -5.09 -6.42 14.33
CA ALA A 116 -3.97 -6.29 13.41
C ALA A 116 -3.17 -7.61 13.35
N GLY A 117 -3.22 -8.33 12.22
CA GLY A 117 -2.50 -9.60 12.04
C GLY A 117 -3.21 -10.87 12.52
N ALA A 118 -4.55 -10.90 12.63
CA ALA A 118 -5.29 -12.06 13.17
C ALA A 118 -5.06 -13.40 12.44
N THR A 119 -4.56 -13.42 11.19
CA THR A 119 -4.23 -14.66 10.45
C THR A 119 -3.05 -14.51 9.47
N GLY A 120 -1.94 -13.89 9.88
CA GLY A 120 -0.71 -13.98 9.08
C GLY A 120 -0.15 -15.41 9.10
N ARG A 121 -0.46 -16.22 8.08
CA ARG A 121 0.15 -17.55 7.88
C ARG A 121 1.15 -17.47 6.73
N GLY A 122 2.40 -17.11 7.03
CA GLY A 122 3.48 -17.22 6.04
C GLY A 122 4.60 -16.23 6.24
N GLY A 123 5.58 -16.58 7.08
CA GLY A 123 6.92 -16.03 7.01
C GLY A 123 7.88 -17.22 6.90
N GLY A 124 8.31 -17.51 5.67
CA GLY A 124 9.28 -18.55 5.33
C GLY A 124 9.94 -18.19 4.01
#